data_AF-X1J5D3-F1
#
_entry.id   AF-X1J5D3-F1
#
_cell.length_a   1.000
_cell.length_b   1.000
_cell.length_c   1.000
_cell.angle_alpha   90.00
_cell.angle_beta   90.00
_cell.angle_gamma   90.00
#
_symmetry.space_group_name_H-M   'P 1'
#
loop_
_entity.id
_entity.type
_entity.pdbx_description
1 polymer ?
#
loop_
_entity_poly.entity_id
_entity_poly.type
_entity_poly.pdbx_seq_one_letter_code
_entity_poly.pdbx_strand_id
1 'polypeptide(L)'
;KEIDLVGITVITVTAKRAYEIADTFRARGVKVILGGTHPSFLPAEAGQHADAVVIGEAEGIWPAVVEDFKANRLQNTYQQHERPGLVGLPIPRRDLFAKGAYFIPNTVSTTRGCPYACSFCSVTSFFGHTYRCRPLAEIIKEIETLNERKQIIFVDDNIVGKPKFAKELFLAIAPYKLKWLGQASVTIARDDELLKLAAASGCVGLLIGFESIYPANLAV
;
A
#
# COMPACT_ATOMS: atom_id res chain seq x y z
N LYS A 1 5.23 3.09 -27.91
CA LYS A 1 6.15 2.18 -27.21
C LYS A 1 5.63 0.77 -27.44
N GLU A 2 6.51 -0.15 -27.83
CA GLU A 2 6.21 -1.58 -27.82
C GLU A 2 6.05 -2.02 -26.35
N ILE A 3 5.04 -2.85 -26.05
CA ILE A 3 4.68 -3.26 -24.69
C ILE A 3 4.61 -4.78 -24.70
N ASP A 4 5.52 -5.44 -23.99
CA ASP A 4 5.61 -6.89 -23.95
C ASP A 4 4.75 -7.51 -22.83
N LEU A 5 4.61 -6.79 -21.71
CA LEU A 5 3.95 -7.24 -20.50
C LEU A 5 3.24 -6.08 -19.80
N VAL A 6 2.03 -6.32 -19.32
CA VAL A 6 1.23 -5.35 -18.56
C VAL A 6 0.91 -5.92 -17.18
N GLY A 7 1.34 -5.22 -16.13
CA GLY A 7 0.92 -5.49 -14.75
C GLY A 7 -0.12 -4.47 -14.30
N ILE A 8 -1.26 -4.93 -13.76
CA ILE A 8 -2.33 -4.05 -13.27
C ILE A 8 -2.61 -4.37 -11.80
N THR A 9 -2.48 -3.37 -10.94
CA THR A 9 -2.95 -3.45 -9.56
C THR A 9 -4.46 -3.19 -9.52
N VAL A 10 -5.19 -4.07 -8.83
CA VAL A 10 -6.64 -4.09 -8.82
C VAL A 10 -7.13 -4.10 -7.38
N ILE A 11 -7.89 -3.06 -7.04
CA ILE A 11 -8.69 -2.99 -5.82
C ILE A 11 -10.17 -3.16 -6.20
N THR A 12 -11.00 -3.58 -5.25
CA THR A 12 -12.39 -3.97 -5.56
C THR A 12 -13.18 -2.86 -6.26
N VAL A 13 -12.98 -1.60 -5.86
CA VAL A 13 -13.69 -0.46 -6.46
C VAL A 13 -13.27 -0.16 -7.91
N THR A 14 -12.11 -0.64 -8.36
CA THR A 14 -11.63 -0.48 -9.74
C THR A 14 -11.66 -1.76 -10.56
N ALA A 15 -12.15 -2.88 -10.01
CA ALA A 15 -12.07 -4.22 -10.63
C ALA A 15 -12.61 -4.26 -12.06
N LYS A 16 -13.86 -3.83 -12.27
CA LYS A 16 -14.50 -3.81 -13.61
C LYS A 16 -13.67 -3.04 -14.63
N ARG A 17 -13.19 -1.85 -14.24
CA ARG A 17 -12.38 -1.02 -15.13
C ARG A 17 -11.01 -1.64 -15.41
N ALA A 18 -10.41 -2.27 -14.42
CA ALA A 18 -9.15 -2.99 -14.61
C ALA A 18 -9.30 -4.17 -15.58
N TYR A 19 -10.41 -4.91 -15.51
CA TYR A 19 -10.73 -6.01 -16.43
C TYR A 19 -10.91 -5.52 -17.87
N GLU A 20 -11.66 -4.44 -18.09
CA GLU A 20 -11.79 -3.83 -19.43
C GLU A 20 -10.42 -3.44 -20.03
N ILE A 21 -9.54 -2.87 -19.21
CA ILE A 21 -8.18 -2.49 -19.64
C ILE A 21 -7.36 -3.75 -19.95
N ALA A 22 -7.43 -4.76 -19.08
CA ALA A 22 -6.73 -6.03 -19.24
C ALA A 22 -7.13 -6.73 -20.54
N ASP A 23 -8.42 -6.88 -20.79
CA ASP A 23 -8.93 -7.53 -22.00
C ASP A 23 -8.56 -6.75 -23.27
N THR A 24 -8.51 -5.42 -23.20
CA THR A 24 -8.04 -4.57 -24.30
C THR A 24 -6.58 -4.85 -24.68
N PHE A 25 -5.70 -5.08 -23.69
CA PHE A 25 -4.30 -5.44 -23.95
C PHE A 25 -4.17 -6.89 -24.45
N ARG A 26 -4.91 -7.82 -23.86
CA ARG A 26 -4.91 -9.23 -24.29
C ARG A 26 -5.41 -9.40 -25.72
N ALA A 27 -6.44 -8.65 -26.13
CA ALA A 27 -6.94 -8.63 -27.51
C ALA A 27 -5.87 -8.15 -28.53
N ARG A 28 -4.82 -7.46 -28.08
CA ARG A 28 -3.68 -7.03 -28.88
C ARG A 28 -2.48 -8.00 -28.81
N GLY A 29 -2.65 -9.16 -28.17
CA GLY A 29 -1.61 -10.16 -28.00
C GLY A 29 -0.61 -9.85 -26.88
N VAL A 30 -0.84 -8.82 -26.06
CA VAL A 30 0.03 -8.46 -24.93
C VAL A 30 -0.33 -9.27 -23.70
N LYS A 31 0.67 -9.84 -23.01
CA LYS A 31 0.45 -10.60 -21.78
C LYS A 31 0.04 -9.68 -20.63
N VAL A 32 -0.97 -10.07 -19.86
CA VAL A 32 -1.49 -9.30 -18.73
C VAL A 32 -1.40 -10.07 -17.42
N ILE A 33 -0.87 -9.42 -16.40
CA ILE A 33 -0.82 -9.90 -15.02
C ILE A 33 -1.72 -9.00 -14.16
N LEU A 34 -2.64 -9.61 -13.42
CA LEU A 34 -3.46 -8.90 -12.43
C LEU A 34 -2.96 -9.21 -11.01
N GLY A 35 -2.83 -8.19 -10.17
CA GLY A 35 -2.48 -8.35 -8.76
C GLY A 35 -3.19 -7.32 -7.88
N GLY A 36 -2.95 -7.35 -6.58
CA GLY A 36 -3.60 -6.46 -5.61
C GLY A 36 -4.64 -7.17 -4.75
N THR A 37 -5.37 -6.40 -3.94
CA THR A 37 -6.30 -6.97 -2.94
C THR A 37 -7.44 -7.74 -3.58
N HIS A 38 -7.99 -7.26 -4.69
CA HIS A 38 -9.14 -7.89 -5.32
C HIS A 38 -8.78 -9.24 -6.00
N PRO A 39 -7.75 -9.34 -6.86
CA PRO A 39 -7.32 -10.62 -7.42
C PRO A 39 -6.84 -11.62 -6.38
N SER A 40 -6.39 -11.15 -5.21
CA SER A 40 -5.99 -12.04 -4.11
C SER A 40 -7.18 -12.70 -3.41
N PHE A 41 -8.32 -12.02 -3.32
CA PHE A 41 -9.55 -12.59 -2.73
C PHE A 41 -10.45 -13.30 -3.75
N LEU A 42 -10.41 -12.85 -5.01
CA LEU A 42 -11.22 -13.39 -6.11
C LEU A 42 -10.34 -13.79 -7.31
N PRO A 43 -9.38 -14.73 -7.12
CA PRO A 43 -8.43 -15.08 -8.17
C PRO A 43 -9.09 -15.74 -9.39
N ALA A 44 -10.15 -16.53 -9.18
CA ALA A 44 -10.88 -17.17 -10.26
C ALA A 44 -11.67 -16.17 -11.12
N GLU A 45 -12.18 -15.09 -10.53
CA GLU A 45 -12.82 -14.00 -11.27
C GLU A 45 -11.77 -13.21 -12.06
N ALA A 46 -10.71 -12.75 -11.38
CA ALA A 46 -9.64 -11.99 -12.02
C ALA A 46 -8.92 -12.79 -13.13
N GLY A 47 -8.75 -14.09 -12.95
CA GLY A 47 -8.10 -14.98 -13.92
C GLY A 47 -8.82 -15.10 -15.26
N GLN A 48 -10.12 -14.76 -15.33
CA GLN A 48 -10.84 -14.70 -16.61
C GLN A 48 -10.31 -13.58 -17.53
N HIS A 49 -9.72 -12.54 -16.92
CA HIS A 49 -9.27 -11.31 -17.58
C HIS A 49 -7.74 -11.19 -17.65
N ALA A 50 -6.98 -12.21 -17.24
CA ALA A 50 -5.52 -12.17 -17.14
C ALA A 50 -4.85 -13.40 -17.77
N ASP A 51 -3.58 -13.27 -18.14
CA ASP A 51 -2.71 -14.42 -18.42
C ASP A 51 -2.12 -15.00 -17.12
N ALA A 52 -1.95 -14.16 -16.09
CA ALA A 52 -1.56 -14.61 -14.76
C ALA A 52 -2.19 -13.76 -13.65
N VAL A 53 -2.45 -14.37 -12.50
CA VAL A 53 -2.87 -13.68 -11.28
C VAL A 53 -1.80 -13.78 -10.19
N VAL A 54 -1.45 -12.65 -9.60
CA VAL A 54 -0.59 -12.56 -8.42
C VAL A 54 -1.45 -12.44 -7.17
N ILE A 55 -1.42 -13.46 -6.32
CA ILE A 55 -2.12 -13.55 -5.04
C ILE A 55 -1.16 -13.16 -3.91
N GLY A 56 -1.57 -12.18 -3.10
CA GLY A 56 -0.78 -11.63 -2.00
C GLY A 56 0.10 -10.46 -2.43
N GLU A 57 1.18 -10.25 -1.71
CA GLU A 57 2.13 -9.15 -1.94
C GLU A 57 3.17 -9.53 -3.00
N ALA A 58 3.36 -8.66 -4.00
CA ALA A 58 4.19 -8.97 -5.16
C ALA A 58 5.70 -8.88 -4.88
N GLU A 59 6.14 -8.16 -3.84
CA GLU A 59 7.56 -7.82 -3.62
C GLU A 59 8.50 -9.04 -3.56
N GLY A 60 8.03 -10.18 -3.04
CA GLY A 60 8.85 -11.40 -2.94
C GLY A 60 8.76 -12.34 -4.14
N ILE A 61 7.84 -12.12 -5.08
CA ILE A 61 7.58 -13.04 -6.21
C ILE A 61 7.68 -12.38 -7.58
N TRP A 62 7.61 -11.05 -7.65
CA TRP A 62 7.63 -10.31 -8.91
C TRP A 62 8.85 -10.61 -9.80
N PRO A 63 10.09 -10.74 -9.27
CA PRO A 63 11.22 -11.15 -10.10
C PRO A 63 11.00 -12.50 -10.80
N ALA A 64 10.44 -13.49 -10.09
CA ALA A 64 10.16 -14.80 -10.67
C ALA A 64 9.08 -14.74 -11.75
N VAL A 65 8.03 -13.94 -11.54
CA VAL A 65 6.98 -13.70 -12.55
C VAL A 65 7.57 -13.15 -13.85
N VAL A 66 8.47 -12.17 -13.74
CA VAL A 66 9.13 -11.54 -14.90
C VAL A 66 10.07 -12.52 -15.61
N GLU A 67 10.83 -13.33 -14.87
CA GLU A 67 11.71 -14.34 -15.47
C GLU A 67 10.94 -15.46 -16.16
N ASP A 68 9.81 -15.89 -15.60
CA ASP A 68 8.93 -16.87 -16.23
C ASP A 68 8.30 -16.31 -17.51
N PHE A 69 7.90 -15.04 -17.51
CA PHE A 69 7.44 -14.35 -18.73
C PHE A 69 8.52 -14.35 -19.82
N LYS A 70 9.75 -13.92 -19.50
CA LYS A 70 10.88 -13.89 -20.45
C LYS A 70 11.21 -15.27 -21.02
N ALA A 71 11.11 -16.31 -20.19
CA ALA A 71 11.33 -17.69 -20.59
C ALA A 71 10.11 -18.36 -21.23
N ASN A 72 9.05 -17.60 -21.53
CA ASN A 72 7.79 -18.09 -22.13
C ASN A 72 7.14 -19.25 -21.37
N ARG A 73 7.23 -19.21 -20.04
CA ARG A 73 6.72 -20.23 -19.10
C ARG A 73 5.91 -19.61 -17.96
N LEU A 74 5.20 -18.52 -18.28
CA LEU A 74 4.31 -17.80 -17.36
C LEU A 74 3.25 -18.76 -16.81
N GLN A 75 3.09 -18.81 -15.49
CA GLN A 75 2.07 -19.59 -14.80
C GLN A 75 0.76 -18.79 -14.71
N ASN A 76 -0.37 -19.49 -14.68
CA ASN A 76 -1.68 -18.84 -14.52
C ASN A 76 -1.85 -18.18 -13.14
N THR A 77 -1.15 -18.69 -12.13
CA THR A 77 -1.24 -18.20 -10.75
C THR A 77 0.13 -18.17 -10.09
N TYR A 78 0.44 -17.06 -9.45
CA TYR A 78 1.58 -16.89 -8.55
C TYR A 78 1.06 -16.50 -7.17
N GLN A 79 1.44 -17.27 -6.14
CA GLN A 79 0.96 -17.01 -4.79
C GLN A 79 2.12 -16.76 -3.85
N GLN A 80 2.08 -15.60 -3.20
CA GLN A 80 2.96 -15.28 -2.09
C GLN A 80 2.29 -15.74 -0.79
N HIS A 81 2.79 -16.84 -0.21
CA HIS A 81 2.24 -17.40 1.03
C HIS A 81 2.71 -16.64 2.28
N GLU A 82 3.93 -16.12 2.25
CA GLU A 82 4.51 -15.38 3.37
C GLU A 82 4.26 -13.88 3.25
N ARG A 83 4.40 -13.16 4.36
CA ARG A 83 4.33 -11.69 4.36
C ARG A 83 5.74 -11.15 4.20
N PRO A 84 6.15 -10.67 3.00
CA PRO A 84 7.54 -10.30 2.74
C PRO A 84 8.01 -9.19 3.69
N GLY A 85 9.29 -9.19 4.04
CA GLY A 85 9.89 -8.07 4.75
C GLY A 85 9.75 -6.76 3.94
N LEU A 86 9.73 -5.63 4.63
CA LEU A 86 9.66 -4.31 3.97
C LEU A 86 11.04 -3.65 3.85
N VAL A 87 12.10 -4.46 3.86
CA VAL A 87 13.50 -4.02 3.74
C VAL A 87 13.92 -4.10 2.28
N GLY A 88 14.66 -3.09 1.80
CA GLY A 88 15.18 -3.07 0.44
C GLY A 88 14.12 -2.82 -0.62
N LEU A 89 12.97 -2.23 -0.25
CA LEU A 89 11.94 -1.90 -1.22
C LEU A 89 12.42 -0.79 -2.17
N PRO A 90 12.10 -0.87 -3.47
CA PRO A 90 12.49 0.16 -4.42
C PRO A 90 11.77 1.48 -4.12
N ILE A 91 12.46 2.60 -4.35
CA ILE A 91 11.84 3.94 -4.27
C ILE A 91 10.80 4.06 -5.39
N PRO A 92 9.53 4.46 -5.10
CA PRO A 92 8.51 4.62 -6.11
C PRO A 92 8.91 5.61 -7.22
N ARG A 93 8.70 5.20 -8.48
CA ARG A 93 8.98 5.99 -9.70
C ARG A 93 7.94 7.10 -9.92
N ARG A 94 7.94 8.10 -9.05
CA ARG A 94 7.03 9.26 -9.09
C ARG A 94 7.22 10.14 -10.33
N ASP A 95 8.35 10.02 -10.99
CA ASP A 95 8.63 10.65 -12.29
C ASP A 95 7.69 10.16 -13.41
N LEU A 96 7.03 9.01 -13.22
CA LEU A 96 6.03 8.50 -14.17
C LEU A 96 4.66 9.19 -14.05
N PHE A 97 4.41 9.97 -13.00
CA PHE A 97 3.13 10.65 -12.82
C PHE A 97 2.97 11.79 -13.84
N ALA A 98 1.80 11.81 -14.50
CA ALA A 98 1.44 12.90 -15.39
C ALA A 98 1.30 14.21 -14.60
N LYS A 99 1.93 15.27 -15.11
CA LYS A 99 1.92 16.60 -14.46
C LYS A 99 0.47 17.10 -14.32
N GLY A 100 0.07 17.38 -13.08
CA GLY A 100 -1.27 17.89 -12.77
C GLY A 100 -2.38 16.83 -12.69
N ALA A 101 -2.08 15.55 -12.92
CA ALA A 101 -3.09 14.48 -12.85
C ALA A 101 -3.50 14.11 -11.40
N TYR A 102 -2.69 14.49 -10.41
CA TYR A 102 -2.91 14.15 -9.01
C TYR A 102 -2.89 15.39 -8.12
N PHE A 103 -3.87 15.48 -7.21
CA PHE A 103 -3.94 16.56 -6.23
C PHE A 103 -2.78 16.50 -5.23
N ILE A 104 -2.53 15.31 -4.66
CA ILE A 104 -1.38 15.02 -3.80
C ILE A 104 -0.56 13.89 -4.42
N PRO A 105 0.56 14.19 -5.11
CA PRO A 105 1.39 13.18 -5.75
C PRO A 105 2.35 12.46 -4.78
N ASN A 106 2.52 12.98 -3.56
CA ASN A 106 3.46 12.43 -2.59
C ASN A 106 2.73 11.53 -1.60
N THR A 107 2.65 10.24 -1.89
CA THR A 107 2.13 9.21 -0.99
C THR A 107 3.27 8.34 -0.48
N VAL A 108 3.39 8.09 0.81
CA VAL A 108 4.44 7.25 1.41
C VAL A 108 3.78 6.17 2.26
N SER A 109 4.20 4.91 2.15
CA SER A 109 3.80 3.84 3.05
C SER A 109 4.96 3.56 4.00
N THR A 110 4.75 3.61 5.31
CA THR A 110 5.82 3.31 6.29
C THR A 110 5.67 1.94 6.94
N THR A 111 4.46 1.39 6.88
CA THR A 111 4.06 0.13 7.50
C THR A 111 3.05 -0.61 6.62
N ARG A 112 2.88 -1.91 6.89
CA ARG A 112 1.80 -2.74 6.33
C ARG A 112 1.12 -3.56 7.41
N GLY A 113 -0.21 -3.58 7.36
CA GLY A 113 -1.06 -4.26 8.33
C GLY A 113 -1.47 -3.36 9.50
N CYS A 114 -2.20 -3.93 10.45
CA CYS A 114 -2.76 -3.24 11.60
C CYS A 114 -2.70 -4.16 12.82
N PRO A 115 -2.37 -3.68 14.04
CA PRO A 115 -2.40 -4.50 15.25
C PRO A 115 -3.82 -4.92 15.67
N TYR A 116 -4.85 -4.30 15.09
CA TYR A 116 -6.26 -4.58 15.38
C TYR A 116 -6.86 -5.52 14.34
N ALA A 117 -7.88 -6.28 14.75
CA ALA A 117 -8.57 -7.26 13.91
C ALA A 117 -10.07 -6.97 13.84
N CYS A 118 -10.44 -5.76 13.40
CA CYS A 118 -11.83 -5.37 13.24
C CYS A 118 -12.55 -6.33 12.27
N SER A 119 -13.70 -6.87 12.67
CA SER A 119 -14.41 -7.95 11.95
C SER A 119 -14.83 -7.60 10.52
N PHE A 120 -15.00 -6.31 10.22
CA PHE A 120 -15.38 -5.79 8.90
C PHE A 120 -14.17 -5.39 8.03
N CYS A 121 -12.96 -5.40 8.58
CA CYS A 121 -11.79 -4.82 7.93
C CYS A 121 -11.01 -5.85 7.11
N SER A 122 -10.71 -5.53 5.86
CA SER A 122 -9.95 -6.40 4.97
C SER A 122 -8.44 -6.40 5.22
N VAL A 123 -7.93 -5.48 6.05
CA VAL A 123 -6.49 -5.27 6.28
C VAL A 123 -5.85 -6.52 6.88
N THR A 124 -6.42 -7.10 7.94
CA THR A 124 -5.88 -8.32 8.54
C THR A 124 -6.11 -9.55 7.67
N SER A 125 -7.20 -9.60 6.91
CA SER A 125 -7.40 -10.66 5.92
C SER A 125 -6.32 -10.60 4.82
N PHE A 126 -5.93 -9.39 4.38
CA PHE A 126 -4.97 -9.22 3.29
C PHE A 126 -3.51 -9.20 3.74
N PHE A 127 -3.15 -8.63 4.88
CA PHE A 127 -1.77 -8.53 5.38
C PHE A 127 -1.46 -9.49 6.54
N GLY A 128 -2.44 -10.30 6.96
CA GLY A 128 -2.37 -11.11 8.17
C GLY A 128 -2.49 -10.25 9.44
N HIS A 129 -2.47 -10.92 10.60
CA HIS A 129 -2.38 -10.27 11.92
C HIS A 129 -0.95 -9.77 12.20
N THR A 130 -0.39 -9.01 11.26
CA THR A 130 0.97 -8.48 11.33
C THR A 130 0.96 -6.95 11.27
N TYR A 131 2.00 -6.34 11.84
CA TYR A 131 2.29 -4.92 11.68
C TYR A 131 3.77 -4.79 11.34
N ARG A 132 4.08 -4.76 10.05
CA ARG A 132 5.46 -4.71 9.55
C ARG A 132 5.85 -3.26 9.33
N CYS A 133 7.04 -2.88 9.80
CA CYS A 133 7.57 -1.53 9.68
C CYS A 133 8.72 -1.52 8.68
N ARG A 134 8.76 -0.52 7.80
CA ARG A 134 9.91 -0.25 6.95
C ARG A 134 11.06 0.33 7.77
N PRO A 135 12.33 0.08 7.40
CA PRO A 135 13.46 0.75 8.03
C PRO A 135 13.35 2.27 7.92
N LEU A 136 13.58 2.98 9.03
CA LEU A 136 13.50 4.45 9.05
C LEU A 136 14.44 5.09 8.02
N ALA A 137 15.66 4.58 7.88
CA ALA A 137 16.62 5.08 6.90
C ALA A 137 16.09 5.02 5.45
N GLU A 138 15.31 3.99 5.10
CA GLU A 138 14.71 3.87 3.77
C GLU A 138 13.53 4.83 3.58
N ILE A 139 12.72 5.02 4.62
CA ILE A 139 11.62 6.00 4.61
C ILE A 139 12.18 7.41 4.43
N ILE A 140 13.23 7.76 5.17
CA ILE A 140 13.89 9.07 5.07
C ILE A 140 14.49 9.28 3.68
N LYS A 141 15.20 8.27 3.15
CA LYS A 141 15.72 8.31 1.78
C LYS A 141 14.62 8.53 0.74
N GLU A 142 13.46 7.90 0.91
CA GLU A 142 12.31 8.14 0.02
C GLU A 142 11.75 9.55 0.17
N ILE A 143 11.64 10.08 1.40
CA ILE A 143 11.19 11.46 1.67
C ILE A 143 12.10 12.48 0.99
N GLU A 144 13.41 12.23 0.95
CA GLU A 144 14.39 13.07 0.26
C GLU A 144 14.20 13.12 -1.26
N THR A 145 13.53 12.12 -1.85
CA THR A 145 13.20 12.10 -3.29
C THR A 145 11.89 12.78 -3.64
N LEU A 146 11.11 13.22 -2.64
CA LEU A 146 9.84 13.89 -2.91
C LEU A 146 10.08 15.24 -3.60
N ASN A 147 9.14 15.63 -4.45
CA ASN A 147 9.20 16.92 -5.14
C ASN A 147 9.14 18.10 -4.14
N GLU A 148 9.30 19.33 -4.65
CA GLU A 148 9.33 20.55 -3.83
C GLU A 148 8.07 20.74 -2.94
N ARG A 149 6.95 20.07 -3.25
CA ARG A 149 5.74 20.16 -2.42
C ARG A 149 5.90 19.31 -1.17
N LYS A 150 5.95 19.97 -0.01
CA LYS A 150 6.05 19.32 1.30
C LYS A 150 4.77 18.67 1.81
N GLN A 151 3.73 18.58 0.98
CA GLN A 151 2.47 17.92 1.34
C GLN A 151 2.55 16.44 1.01
N ILE A 152 2.30 15.58 1.99
CA ILE A 152 2.33 14.12 1.81
C ILE A 152 1.11 13.45 2.43
N ILE A 153 0.78 12.25 1.95
CA ILE A 153 -0.15 11.34 2.62
C ILE A 153 0.62 10.08 3.02
N PHE A 154 0.58 9.74 4.30
CA PHE A 154 0.92 8.40 4.75
C PHE A 154 -0.24 7.46 4.45
N VAL A 155 -0.02 6.47 3.59
CA VAL A 155 -1.06 5.53 3.12
C VAL A 155 -1.17 4.28 4.00
N ASP A 156 -0.49 4.29 5.13
CA ASP A 156 -0.57 3.30 6.19
C ASP A 156 -2.02 3.11 6.69
N ASP A 157 -2.41 1.87 6.96
CA ASP A 157 -3.74 1.55 7.51
C ASP A 157 -3.93 2.11 8.93
N ASN A 158 -2.84 2.23 9.68
CA ASN A 158 -2.80 2.86 10.99
C ASN A 158 -1.37 3.32 11.29
N ILE A 159 -1.03 4.59 11.01
CA ILE A 159 0.33 5.13 11.15
C ILE A 159 0.89 5.05 12.58
N VAL A 160 0.00 4.92 13.57
CA VAL A 160 0.31 4.82 15.00
C VAL A 160 0.13 3.42 15.57
N GLY A 161 -0.09 2.40 14.74
CA GLY A 161 -0.34 1.02 15.18
C GLY A 161 0.82 0.40 15.97
N LYS A 162 2.02 0.97 15.88
CA LYS A 162 3.15 0.67 16.77
C LYS A 162 3.71 1.97 17.35
N PRO A 163 3.25 2.40 18.56
CA PRO A 163 3.57 3.71 19.12
C PRO A 163 5.07 4.03 19.15
N LYS A 164 5.91 3.08 19.56
CA LYS A 164 7.37 3.27 19.59
C LYS A 164 7.93 3.63 18.20
N PHE A 165 7.57 2.87 17.17
CA PHE A 165 8.01 3.15 15.80
C PHE A 165 7.45 4.48 15.29
N ALA A 166 6.18 4.79 15.59
CA ALA A 166 5.58 6.06 15.19
C ALA A 166 6.30 7.27 15.82
N LYS A 167 6.67 7.20 17.10
CA LYS A 167 7.48 8.25 17.76
C LYS A 167 8.84 8.43 17.07
N GLU A 168 9.54 7.33 16.79
CA GLU A 168 10.83 7.35 16.07
C GLU A 168 10.69 7.95 14.66
N LEU A 169 9.63 7.57 13.93
CA LEU A 169 9.31 8.13 12.62
C LEU A 169 9.05 9.63 12.69
N PHE A 170 8.18 10.08 13.60
CA PHE A 170 7.81 11.50 13.73
C PHE A 170 9.00 12.37 14.11
N LEU A 171 9.88 11.89 14.99
CA LEU A 171 11.14 12.55 15.30
C LEU A 171 12.05 12.64 14.05
N ALA A 172 12.19 11.56 13.30
CA ALA A 172 13.05 11.51 12.13
C ALA A 172 12.59 12.42 10.98
N ILE A 173 11.27 12.56 10.78
CA ILE A 173 10.71 13.39 9.68
C ILE A 173 10.55 14.87 10.04
N ALA A 174 10.58 15.24 11.33
CA ALA A 174 10.38 16.62 11.76
C ALA A 174 11.31 17.65 11.08
N PRO A 175 12.61 17.38 10.87
CA PRO A 175 13.51 18.32 10.18
C PRO A 175 13.10 18.66 8.73
N TYR A 176 12.34 17.78 8.07
CA TYR A 176 11.92 17.96 6.68
C TYR A 176 10.78 18.98 6.53
N LYS A 177 10.12 19.36 7.65
CA LYS A 177 9.01 20.34 7.71
C LYS A 177 7.87 19.98 6.76
N LEU A 178 7.48 18.70 6.78
CA LEU A 178 6.38 18.18 5.97
C LEU A 178 5.04 18.72 6.48
N LYS A 179 4.01 18.65 5.63
CA LYS A 179 2.60 18.75 6.02
C LYS A 179 1.96 17.43 5.63
N TRP A 180 1.60 16.61 6.61
CA TRP A 180 1.18 15.24 6.32
C TRP A 180 -0.23 14.94 6.84
N LEU A 181 -0.91 14.10 6.06
CA LEU A 181 -2.17 13.45 6.42
C LEU A 181 -1.93 11.95 6.59
N GLY A 182 -2.74 11.29 7.40
CA GLY A 182 -2.67 9.83 7.57
C GLY A 182 -3.92 9.26 8.19
N GLN A 183 -3.91 7.94 8.40
CA GLN A 183 -4.97 7.23 9.10
C GLN A 183 -4.45 6.75 10.45
N ALA A 184 -5.26 6.85 11.49
CA ALA A 184 -4.89 6.44 12.84
C ALA A 184 -6.09 5.90 13.60
N SER A 185 -5.83 4.96 14.52
CA SER A 185 -6.82 4.60 15.52
C SER A 185 -7.00 5.72 16.55
N VAL A 186 -8.18 5.82 17.15
CA VAL A 186 -8.48 6.75 18.26
C VAL A 186 -7.55 6.54 19.46
N THR A 187 -6.87 5.40 19.57
CA THR A 187 -5.92 5.09 20.64
C THR A 187 -4.73 6.06 20.71
N ILE A 188 -4.43 6.79 19.64
CA ILE A 188 -3.45 7.90 19.66
C ILE A 188 -3.77 8.92 20.76
N ALA A 189 -5.06 9.17 21.03
CA ALA A 189 -5.51 10.14 22.02
C ALA A 189 -5.19 9.74 23.48
N ARG A 190 -4.67 8.53 23.71
CA ARG A 190 -4.23 8.06 25.03
C ARG A 190 -2.73 8.31 25.29
N ASP A 191 -1.99 8.78 24.29
CA ASP A 191 -0.55 9.04 24.38
C ASP A 191 -0.25 10.48 23.95
N ASP A 192 -0.22 11.38 24.94
CA ASP A 192 0.04 12.81 24.74
C ASP A 192 1.39 13.08 24.06
N GLU A 193 2.41 12.27 24.35
CA GLU A 193 3.72 12.41 23.73
C GLU A 193 3.65 12.08 22.23
N LEU A 194 3.01 10.96 21.88
CA LEU A 194 2.81 10.57 20.49
C LEU A 194 2.02 11.62 19.71
N LEU A 195 0.96 12.18 20.29
CA LEU A 195 0.20 13.28 19.69
C LEU A 195 1.06 14.54 19.46
N LYS A 196 1.83 14.94 20.47
CA LYS A 196 2.74 16.10 20.36
C LYS A 196 3.79 15.90 19.29
N LEU A 197 4.38 14.69 19.20
CA LEU A 197 5.34 14.35 18.16
C LEU A 197 4.70 14.34 16.78
N ALA A 198 3.49 13.80 16.64
CA ALA A 198 2.75 13.84 15.38
C ALA A 198 2.57 15.30 14.91
N ALA A 199 2.06 16.17 15.79
CA ALA A 199 1.90 17.59 15.49
C ALA A 199 3.23 18.29 15.14
N ALA A 200 4.28 18.09 15.94
CA ALA A 200 5.60 18.68 15.72
C ALA A 200 6.27 18.22 14.42
N SER A 201 5.96 17.00 13.98
CA SER A 201 6.46 16.43 12.72
C SER A 201 5.70 16.92 11.47
N GLY A 202 4.64 17.70 11.66
CA GLY A 202 3.85 18.30 10.58
C GLY A 202 2.51 17.64 10.29
N CYS A 203 1.93 16.89 11.23
CA CYS A 203 0.58 16.34 11.09
C CYS A 203 -0.44 17.48 10.93
N VAL A 204 -1.16 17.51 9.82
CA VAL A 204 -2.25 18.48 9.57
C VAL A 204 -3.63 17.85 9.59
N GLY A 205 -3.73 16.52 9.68
CA GLY A 205 -5.00 15.82 9.78
C GLY A 205 -4.85 14.31 9.86
N LEU A 206 -5.74 13.68 10.63
CA LEU A 206 -5.85 12.23 10.75
C LEU A 206 -7.28 11.81 10.43
N LEU A 207 -7.42 10.80 9.59
CA LEU A 207 -8.66 10.05 9.48
C LEU A 207 -8.71 9.07 10.66
N ILE A 208 -9.67 9.28 11.57
CA ILE A 208 -9.84 8.46 12.77
C ILE A 208 -11.03 7.51 12.58
N GLY A 209 -10.76 6.21 12.63
CA GLY A 209 -11.80 5.16 12.66
C GLY A 209 -12.42 5.06 14.05
N PHE A 210 -13.46 5.86 14.32
CA PHE A 210 -14.28 5.73 15.54
C PHE A 210 -15.24 4.54 15.43
N GLU A 211 -15.78 4.32 14.22
CA GLU A 211 -16.73 3.27 13.81
C GLU A 211 -18.10 3.29 14.51
N SER A 212 -18.12 3.42 15.83
CA SER A 212 -19.35 3.53 16.62
C SER A 212 -19.09 4.28 17.93
N ILE A 213 -20.08 5.04 18.38
CA ILE A 213 -20.10 5.63 19.73
C ILE A 213 -20.83 4.74 20.75
N TYR A 214 -21.51 3.69 20.27
CA TYR A 214 -22.21 2.71 21.11
C TYR A 214 -21.28 1.55 21.47
N PRO A 215 -20.98 1.32 22.76
CA PRO A 215 -20.06 0.27 23.19
C PRO A 215 -20.44 -1.14 22.71
N ALA A 216 -21.74 -1.43 22.61
CA ALA A 216 -22.25 -2.73 22.15
C ALA A 216 -21.78 -3.08 20.72
N ASN A 217 -21.57 -2.09 19.85
CA ASN A 217 -21.11 -2.31 18.47
C ASN A 217 -19.58 -2.44 18.38
N LEU A 218 -18.84 -2.11 19.45
CA LEU A 218 -17.39 -2.21 19.53
C LEU A 218 -16.92 -3.47 20.25
N ALA A 219 -17.84 -4.20 20.89
CA ALA A 219 -17.55 -5.48 21.52
C ALA A 219 -17.35 -6.52 20.41
N VAL A 220 -16.08 -6.85 20.14
CA VAL A 220 -15.65 -7.95 19.27
C VAL A 220 -14.78 -8.88 20.10
#